data_AF-A0A6N8AWA3-F1
#
_entry.id   AF-A0A6N8AWA3-F1
#
_cell.length_a   1.000
_cell.length_b   1.000
_cell.length_c   1.000
_cell.angle_alpha   90.00
_cell.angle_beta   90.00
_cell.angle_gamma   90.00
#
_symmetry.space_group_name_H-M   'P 1'
#
loop_
_entity.id
_entity.type
_entity.pdbx_description
1 polymer ?
#
loop_
_entity_poly.entity_id
_entity_poly.type
_entity_poly.pdbx_seq_one_letter_code
_entity_poly.pdbx_strand_id
1 'polypeptide(L)'
;MEEKLIDRIKRQAGAIAAVFDSIGFVWLWLAISLGLLGLVLLINPAKLGAYLWFMSKVAGAASLGYGFDLAFFRGSDPRYLDGIEKTMSQTRRATLIAASIIGAGLIG
;
A
#
# COMPACT_ATOMS: atom_id res chain seq x y z
N MET A 1 -8.20 9.38 35.86
CA MET A 1 -7.19 8.57 35.15
C MET A 1 -7.82 7.78 34.01
N GLU A 2 -9.05 7.25 34.18
CA GLU A 2 -9.83 6.60 33.12
C GLU A 2 -10.17 7.50 31.92
N GLU A 3 -10.46 8.79 32.16
CA GLU A 3 -10.84 9.73 31.09
C GLU A 3 -9.73 9.94 30.04
N LYS A 4 -8.47 10.03 30.49
CA LYS A 4 -7.29 10.10 29.60
C LYS A 4 -7.05 8.81 28.80
N LEU A 5 -7.46 7.66 29.35
CA LEU A 5 -7.33 6.36 28.68
C LEU A 5 -8.39 6.25 27.56
N ILE A 6 -9.63 6.65 27.85
CA ILE A 6 -10.73 6.65 26.89
C ILE A 6 -10.43 7.59 25.71
N ASP A 7 -9.91 8.79 25.98
CA ASP A 7 -9.52 9.73 24.91
C ASP A 7 -8.38 9.19 24.04
N ARG A 8 -7.40 8.51 24.64
CA ARG A 8 -6.29 7.89 23.89
C ARG A 8 -6.79 6.75 23.01
N ILE A 9 -7.73 5.93 23.49
CA ILE A 9 -8.37 4.86 22.71
C ILE A 9 -9.20 5.44 21.57
N LYS A 10 -10.02 6.47 21.81
CA LYS A 10 -10.82 7.14 20.76
C LYS A 10 -9.92 7.72 19.67
N ARG A 11 -8.79 8.32 20.05
CA ARG A 11 -7.83 8.90 19.10
C ARG A 11 -7.12 7.83 18.27
N GLN A 12 -6.78 6.69 18.89
CA GLN A 12 -6.23 5.54 18.18
C GLN A 12 -7.26 4.89 17.26
N ALA A 13 -8.49 4.70 17.72
CA ALA A 13 -9.58 4.17 16.91
C ALA A 13 -9.89 5.08 15.72
N GLY A 14 -9.89 6.41 15.91
CA GLY A 14 -10.04 7.38 14.83
C GLY A 14 -8.89 7.35 13.82
N ALA A 15 -7.64 7.19 14.28
CA ALA A 15 -6.49 7.02 13.40
C ALA A 15 -6.57 5.72 12.58
N ILE A 16 -6.98 4.62 13.22
CA ILE A 16 -7.19 3.33 12.55
C ILE A 16 -8.32 3.46 11.52
N ALA A 17 -9.47 4.01 11.90
CA ALA A 17 -10.59 4.23 10.98
C ALA A 17 -10.19 5.08 9.77
N ALA A 18 -9.42 6.16 9.98
CA ALA A 18 -8.92 7.00 8.88
C ALA A 18 -7.98 6.23 7.94
N VAL A 19 -7.12 5.34 8.47
CA VAL A 19 -6.27 4.47 7.66
C VAL A 19 -7.11 3.47 6.86
N PHE A 20 -8.12 2.87 7.48
CA PHE A 20 -9.05 1.96 6.80
C PHE A 20 -9.82 2.66 5.68
N ASP A 21 -10.29 3.89 5.92
CA ASP A 21 -11.05 4.67 4.96
C ASP A 21 -10.17 5.17 3.80
N SER A 22 -8.93 5.59 4.09
CA SER A 22 -7.98 6.13 3.09
C SER A 22 -7.54 5.12 2.02
N ILE A 23 -7.62 3.82 2.33
CA ILE A 23 -7.14 2.73 1.47
C ILE A 23 -8.33 2.06 0.74
N GLY A 24 -9.56 2.24 1.22
CA GLY A 24 -10.79 1.83 0.54
C GLY A 24 -10.84 0.33 0.19
N PHE A 25 -11.24 0.01 -1.05
CA PHE A 25 -11.41 -1.37 -1.53
C PHE A 25 -10.12 -2.21 -1.54
N VAL A 26 -8.94 -1.62 -1.38
CA VAL A 26 -7.68 -2.37 -1.32
C VAL A 26 -7.64 -3.29 -0.08
N TRP A 27 -8.28 -2.90 1.03
CA TRP A 27 -8.42 -3.77 2.20
C TRP A 27 -9.24 -5.02 1.93
N LEU A 28 -10.28 -4.91 1.11
CA LEU A 28 -11.08 -6.06 0.70
C LEU A 28 -10.21 -7.05 -0.10
N TRP A 29 -9.42 -6.55 -1.04
CA TRP A 29 -8.51 -7.38 -1.82
C TRP A 29 -7.42 -8.04 -0.97
N LEU A 30 -6.88 -7.31 0.02
CA LEU A 30 -5.94 -7.88 0.97
C LEU A 30 -6.59 -8.99 1.81
N ALA A 31 -7.80 -8.77 2.33
CA ALA A 31 -8.54 -9.76 3.11
C ALA A 31 -8.82 -11.03 2.28
N ILE A 32 -9.25 -10.87 1.02
CA ILE A 32 -9.46 -11.98 0.09
C ILE A 32 -8.13 -12.73 -0.13
N SER A 33 -7.03 -12.02 -0.40
CA SER A 33 -5.70 -12.61 -0.60
C SER A 33 -5.25 -13.42 0.62
N LEU A 34 -5.38 -12.88 1.83
CA LEU A 34 -5.01 -13.56 3.07
C LEU A 34 -5.92 -14.75 3.39
N GLY A 35 -7.22 -14.64 3.12
CA GLY A 35 -8.16 -15.76 3.28
C GLY A 35 -7.81 -16.94 2.36
N LEU A 36 -7.51 -16.64 1.09
CA LEU A 36 -7.05 -17.66 0.13
C LEU A 36 -5.70 -18.26 0.55
N LEU A 37 -4.76 -17.43 1.02
CA LEU A 37 -3.49 -17.92 1.56
C LEU A 37 -3.74 -18.87 2.74
N GLY A 38 -4.62 -18.51 3.68
CA GLY A 38 -4.98 -19.35 4.83
C GLY A 38 -5.46 -20.75 4.39
N LEU A 39 -6.32 -20.82 3.38
CA LEU A 39 -6.77 -22.10 2.82
C LEU A 39 -5.61 -22.91 2.21
N VAL A 40 -4.70 -22.26 1.48
CA VAL A 40 -3.53 -22.91 0.88
C VAL A 40 -2.57 -23.44 1.96
N LEU A 41 -2.38 -22.71 3.06
CA LEU A 41 -1.46 -23.10 4.13
C LEU A 41 -1.90 -24.36 4.88
N LEU A 42 -3.21 -24.64 4.94
CA LEU A 42 -3.73 -25.90 5.49
C LEU A 42 -3.26 -27.12 4.67
N ILE A 43 -3.08 -26.93 3.37
CA ILE A 43 -2.68 -28.00 2.43
C ILE A 43 -1.16 -28.04 2.27
N ASN A 44 -0.52 -26.87 2.19
CA ASN A 44 0.92 -26.75 1.98
C ASN A 44 1.50 -25.50 2.67
N PRO A 45 1.97 -25.63 3.92
CA PRO A 45 2.50 -24.49 4.69
C PRO A 45 3.79 -23.91 4.09
N ALA A 46 4.55 -24.69 3.30
CA ALA A 46 5.76 -24.20 2.65
C ALA A 46 5.48 -23.07 1.64
N LYS A 47 4.23 -22.91 1.18
CA LYS A 47 3.83 -21.82 0.27
C LYS A 47 3.82 -20.45 0.93
N LEU A 48 3.89 -20.36 2.26
CA LEU A 48 4.05 -19.09 2.96
C LEU A 48 5.31 -18.35 2.49
N GLY A 49 6.42 -19.08 2.32
CA GLY A 49 7.69 -18.50 1.86
C GLY A 49 7.57 -17.90 0.46
N ALA A 50 6.88 -18.59 -0.46
CA ALA A 50 6.64 -18.09 -1.81
C ALA A 50 5.76 -16.83 -1.81
N TYR A 51 4.74 -16.78 -0.96
CA TYR A 51 3.91 -15.58 -0.78
C TYR A 51 4.72 -14.40 -0.26
N LEU A 52 5.51 -14.60 0.80
CA LEU A 52 6.37 -13.56 1.36
C LEU A 52 7.41 -13.05 0.37
N TRP A 53 8.01 -13.96 -0.40
CA TRP A 53 8.94 -13.62 -1.48
C TRP A 53 8.27 -12.80 -2.59
N PHE A 54 7.05 -13.17 -3.00
CA PHE A 54 6.28 -12.38 -3.97
C PHE A 54 5.97 -10.98 -3.43
N MET A 55 5.48 -10.89 -2.19
CA MET A 55 5.15 -9.60 -1.56
C MET A 55 6.37 -8.70 -1.40
N SER A 56 7.55 -9.25 -1.10
CA SER A 56 8.78 -8.47 -1.01
C SER A 56 9.20 -7.89 -2.36
N LYS A 57 9.06 -8.65 -3.46
CA LYS A 57 9.29 -8.14 -4.82
C LYS A 57 8.33 -7.01 -5.17
N VAL A 58 7.02 -7.18 -4.91
CA VAL A 58 6.01 -6.16 -5.17
C VAL A 58 6.30 -4.88 -4.38
N ALA A 59 6.63 -5.01 -3.09
CA ALA A 59 6.97 -3.87 -2.24
C ALA A 59 8.25 -3.15 -2.72
N GLY A 60 9.29 -3.90 -3.11
CA GLY A 60 10.52 -3.36 -3.69
C GLY A 60 10.27 -2.64 -5.01
N ALA A 61 9.43 -3.19 -5.89
CA ALA A 61 9.07 -2.55 -7.14
C ALA A 61 8.26 -1.26 -6.93
N ALA A 62 7.31 -1.28 -5.99
CA ALA A 62 6.52 -0.10 -5.64
C ALA A 62 7.40 1.02 -5.06
N SER A 63 8.38 0.67 -4.22
CA SER A 63 9.32 1.66 -3.66
C SER A 63 10.23 2.26 -4.72
N LEU A 64 10.64 1.49 -5.74
CA LEU A 64 11.38 2.01 -6.90
C LEU A 64 10.53 2.98 -7.72
N GLY A 65 9.28 2.64 -8.05
CA GLY A 65 8.38 3.54 -8.78
C GLY A 65 8.09 4.84 -8.04
N TYR A 66 7.91 4.75 -6.71
CA TYR A 66 7.80 5.93 -5.85
C TYR A 66 9.10 6.74 -5.78
N GLY A 67 10.25 6.07 -5.67
CA GLY A 67 11.56 6.70 -5.68
C GLY A 67 11.85 7.45 -6.98
N PHE A 68 11.44 6.89 -8.12
CA PHE A 68 11.53 7.54 -9.42
C PHE A 68 10.67 8.81 -9.47
N ASP A 69 9.41 8.75 -9.00
CA ASP A 69 8.54 9.93 -8.90
C ASP A 69 9.21 11.05 -8.08
N LEU A 70 9.81 10.72 -6.93
CA LEU A 70 10.51 11.69 -6.08
C LEU A 70 11.79 12.25 -6.71
N ALA A 71 12.57 11.42 -7.39
CA ALA A 71 13.88 11.82 -7.94
C ALA A 71 13.72 12.74 -9.15
N PHE A 72 12.79 12.43 -10.06
CA PHE A 72 12.63 13.16 -11.32
C PHE A 72 11.63 14.31 -11.24
N PHE A 73 10.69 14.28 -10.30
CA PHE A 73 9.64 15.31 -10.19
C PHE A 73 9.69 16.05 -8.85
N ARG A 74 10.88 16.54 -8.48
CA ARG A 74 11.12 17.27 -7.23
C ARG A 74 10.21 18.51 -7.14
N GLY A 75 9.49 18.64 -6.04
CA GLY A 75 8.55 19.76 -5.79
C GLY A 75 7.11 19.51 -6.25
N SER A 76 6.83 18.39 -6.93
CA SER A 76 5.46 18.05 -7.36
C SER A 76 4.81 16.96 -6.51
N ASP A 77 5.13 16.94 -5.20
CA ASP A 77 4.50 15.97 -4.30
C ASP A 77 3.01 16.34 -4.09
N PRO A 78 2.05 15.46 -4.45
CA PRO A 78 0.62 15.72 -4.32
C PRO A 78 0.14 16.08 -2.92
N ARG A 79 0.97 15.89 -1.88
CA ARG A 79 0.66 16.32 -0.52
C ARG A 79 0.64 17.84 -0.36
N TYR A 80 1.40 18.56 -1.19
CA TYR A 80 1.56 20.02 -1.11
C TYR A 80 0.92 20.75 -2.29
N LEU A 81 0.23 20.01 -3.18
CA LEU A 81 -0.45 20.55 -4.34
C LEU A 81 -1.97 20.55 -4.11
N ASP A 82 -2.67 21.41 -4.84
CA ASP A 82 -4.13 21.49 -4.79
C ASP A 82 -4.76 21.49 -6.18
N GLY A 83 -6.06 21.23 -6.24
CA GLY A 83 -6.82 21.20 -7.49
C GLY A 83 -6.27 20.19 -8.53
N ILE A 84 -6.17 20.62 -9.78
CA ILE A 84 -5.82 19.75 -10.93
C ILE A 84 -4.38 19.21 -10.83
N GLU A 85 -3.45 20.00 -10.30
CA GLU A 85 -2.04 19.62 -10.17
C GLU A 85 -1.86 18.43 -9.21
N LYS A 86 -2.67 18.39 -8.15
CA LYS A 86 -2.72 17.26 -7.22
C LYS A 86 -3.18 15.98 -7.92
N THR A 87 -4.26 16.04 -8.70
CA THR A 87 -4.77 14.85 -9.41
C THR A 87 -3.80 14.35 -10.47
N MET A 88 -3.17 15.27 -11.22
CA MET A 88 -2.13 14.95 -12.21
C MET A 88 -0.93 14.24 -11.56
N SER A 89 -0.41 14.79 -10.46
CA SER A 89 0.73 14.21 -9.74
C SER A 89 0.40 12.87 -9.07
N GLN A 90 -0.81 12.71 -8.51
CA GLN A 90 -1.29 11.43 -8.00
C GLN A 90 -1.38 10.36 -9.10
N THR A 91 -1.93 10.73 -10.26
CA THR A 91 -2.09 9.83 -11.40
C THR A 91 -0.72 9.39 -11.93
N ARG A 92 0.21 10.35 -12.11
CA ARG A 92 1.59 10.06 -12.51
C ARG A 92 2.26 9.09 -11.53
N ARG A 93 2.18 9.35 -10.23
CA ARG A 93 2.77 8.49 -9.19
C ARG A 93 2.17 7.08 -9.24
N ALA A 94 0.84 6.97 -9.36
CA ALA A 94 0.17 5.69 -9.47
C ALA A 94 0.63 4.91 -10.72
N THR A 95 0.75 5.57 -11.86
CA THR A 95 1.25 4.97 -13.11
C THR A 95 2.69 4.49 -13.00
N LEU A 96 3.58 5.28 -12.41
CA LEU A 96 4.99 4.91 -12.22
C LEU A 96 5.15 3.70 -11.28
N ILE A 97 4.39 3.67 -10.20
CA ILE A 97 4.35 2.52 -9.27
C ILE A 97 3.82 1.28 -10.00
N ALA A 98 2.70 1.39 -10.73
CA ALA A 98 2.12 0.28 -11.48
C ALA A 98 3.09 -0.25 -12.54
N ALA A 99 3.71 0.64 -13.33
CA ALA A 99 4.70 0.26 -14.35
C ALA A 99 5.90 -0.46 -13.74
N SER A 100 6.36 -0.02 -12.56
CA SER A 100 7.47 -0.66 -11.85
C SER A 100 7.10 -2.05 -11.34
N ILE A 101 5.90 -2.23 -10.79
CA ILE A 101 5.39 -3.55 -10.36
C ILE A 101 5.28 -4.51 -11.55
N ILE A 102 4.70 -4.04 -12.67
CA ILE A 102 4.58 -4.85 -13.90
C ILE A 102 5.97 -5.21 -14.42
N GLY A 103 6.88 -4.23 -14.51
CA GLY A 103 8.26 -4.46 -14.94
C GLY A 103 8.99 -5.49 -14.08
N ALA A 104 8.87 -5.40 -12.75
CA ALA A 104 9.44 -6.38 -11.84
C ALA A 104 8.85 -7.79 -12.02
N GLY A 105 7.55 -7.89 -12.35
CA GLY A 105 6.88 -9.15 -12.65
C GLY A 105 7.36 -9.81 -13.96
N LEU A 106 7.82 -9.02 -14.93
CA LEU A 106 8.32 -9.50 -16.22
C LEU A 106 9.77 -9.99 -16.17
N ILE A 107 10.55 -9.58 -15.16
CA ILE A 107 11.98 -9.91 -15.05
C ILE A 107 12.22 -11.37 -14.65
N GLY A 108 11.24 -12.04 -14.00
CA GLY A 108 11.39 -13.42 -13.52
C GLY A 108 12.21 -13.52 -12.24
#